data_AF-A0A1G9JPI7-F1
#
_entry.id   AF-A0A1G9JPI7-F1
#
_cell.length_a   1.000
_cell.length_b   1.000
_cell.length_c   1.000
_cell.angle_alpha   90.00
_cell.angle_beta   90.00
_cell.angle_gamma   90.00
#
_symmetry.space_group_name_H-M   'P 1'
#
loop_
_entity.id
_entity.type
_entity.pdbx_description
1 polymer ?
#
loop_
_entity_poly.entity_id
_entity_poly.type
_entity_poly.pdbx_seq_one_letter_code
_entity_poly.pdbx_strand_id
1 'polypeptide(L)'
;MICGLEGIEQEADIIIYGTGEAAKLFFIEIKKKRNDIRVKAFVDSYKKLGDLFSKPVINVSEVATFSECKIVIASMYHEEIADILREKGCNNFCVYKESCRFVELYDAFNLTDKSKLQILSKMPQLNDKSTYFVIATNIDHEGNAVIHDLDMNNFFEDSFSYTDQYDYMYEKAFKKYDKSKFSKICIVDAGCKGYCLAELVKYITVICRQNVQLFKIPFRVKLTSIVESKKLIFIDICKNGTSSTIAILDKIYSKQVKTEIRYKNLRNNVDVTSSAFNEYNKFTIVRNPYTRLASLYLHLMRVGSDEFLNSAFSKIIKPYTFSNFCKFIAICPDEFSNIHFESQTSILTTPEGVMKDVSFLRFENYAVEIAAFLAKAGEEIEVVHENRSRPSKCDYISDYYTPELIKLVNERYKDDFINFGYEFL
;
A
#
# COMPACT_ATOMS: atom_id res chain seq x y z
N MET A 1 6.25 0.43 28.48
CA MET A 1 4.91 -0.14 28.30
C MET A 1 4.41 0.27 26.91
N ILE A 2 3.86 -0.66 26.14
CA ILE A 2 3.23 -0.34 24.84
C ILE A 2 1.83 0.18 25.13
N CYS A 3 1.51 1.39 24.67
CA CYS A 3 0.23 2.04 24.86
C CYS A 3 -0.44 2.27 23.50
N GLY A 4 -1.72 1.88 23.37
CA GLY A 4 -2.60 2.45 22.35
C GLY A 4 -3.12 3.82 22.81
N LEU A 5 -3.94 4.49 22.00
CA LEU A 5 -4.60 5.75 22.40
C LEU A 5 -5.40 5.62 23.70
N GLU A 6 -6.02 4.47 23.93
CA GLU A 6 -6.79 4.18 25.15
C GLU A 6 -5.91 4.07 26.41
N GLY A 7 -4.60 3.87 26.25
CA GLY A 7 -3.63 3.88 27.35
C GLY A 7 -3.18 5.27 27.79
N ILE A 8 -3.73 6.33 27.17
CA ILE A 8 -3.43 7.73 27.51
C ILE A 8 -4.60 8.30 28.31
N GLU A 9 -4.27 8.85 29.48
CA GLU A 9 -5.21 9.47 30.40
C GLU A 9 -6.06 10.55 29.73
N GLN A 10 -7.25 10.76 30.28
CA GLN A 10 -8.17 11.80 29.81
C GLN A 10 -7.57 13.18 30.07
N GLU A 11 -7.72 14.09 29.11
CA GLU A 11 -7.20 15.47 29.20
C GLU A 11 -5.68 15.57 29.41
N ALA A 12 -4.91 14.55 29.03
CA ALA A 12 -3.47 14.53 29.23
C ALA A 12 -2.74 15.59 28.38
N ASP A 13 -1.76 16.24 28.98
CA ASP A 13 -0.73 16.99 28.26
C ASP A 13 0.40 16.02 27.85
N ILE A 14 0.72 15.97 26.57
CA ILE A 14 1.75 15.06 26.05
C ILE A 14 2.77 15.77 25.17
N ILE A 15 3.97 15.19 25.10
CA ILE A 15 4.93 15.43 24.03
C ILE A 15 5.15 14.14 23.23
N ILE A 16 5.25 14.27 21.91
CA ILE A 16 5.43 13.13 21.00
C ILE A 16 6.91 13.03 20.64
N TYR A 17 7.57 11.95 21.03
CA TYR A 17 8.96 11.70 20.63
C TYR A 17 9.01 11.05 19.26
N GLY A 18 9.45 11.84 18.27
CA GLY A 18 9.54 11.51 16.86
C GLY A 18 8.96 12.64 15.99
N THR A 19 9.56 12.88 14.81
CA THR A 19 9.01 13.78 13.78
C THR A 19 8.71 13.07 12.46
N GLY A 20 8.94 11.75 12.43
CA GLY A 20 8.69 10.89 11.28
C GLY A 20 7.22 10.55 11.09
N GLU A 21 6.96 9.62 10.17
CA GLU A 21 5.60 9.22 9.79
C GLU A 21 4.74 8.74 10.97
N ALA A 22 5.28 7.86 11.81
CA ALA A 22 4.56 7.32 12.96
C ALA A 22 4.06 8.43 13.91
N ALA A 23 4.91 9.43 14.20
CA ALA A 23 4.55 10.58 15.02
C ALA A 23 3.48 11.47 14.36
N LYS A 24 3.60 11.73 13.06
CA LYS A 24 2.62 12.52 12.31
C LYS A 24 1.26 11.85 12.29
N LEU A 25 1.22 10.55 12.01
CA LEU A 25 -0.02 9.78 11.99
C LEU A 25 -0.63 9.66 13.38
N PHE A 26 0.19 9.47 14.42
CA PHE A 26 -0.28 9.44 15.81
C PHE A 26 -0.94 10.78 16.21
N PHE A 27 -0.34 11.91 15.84
CA PHE A 27 -0.93 13.24 16.07
C PHE A 27 -2.31 13.37 15.40
N ILE A 28 -2.42 12.96 14.13
CA ILE A 28 -3.67 12.97 13.37
C ILE A 28 -4.73 12.11 14.06
N GLU A 29 -4.34 10.92 14.54
CA GLU A 29 -5.24 10.01 15.22
C GLU A 29 -5.77 10.58 16.54
N ILE A 30 -4.90 11.24 17.33
CA ILE A 30 -5.31 12.00 18.52
C ILE A 30 -6.37 13.04 18.13
N LYS A 31 -6.11 13.85 17.09
CA LYS A 31 -7.07 14.88 16.67
C LYS A 31 -8.42 14.30 16.25
N LYS A 32 -8.43 13.15 15.57
CA LYS A 32 -9.66 12.49 15.12
C LYS A 32 -10.45 11.85 16.26
N LYS A 33 -9.77 11.21 17.22
CA LYS A 33 -10.41 10.28 18.18
C LYS A 33 -10.38 10.76 19.64
N ARG A 34 -9.45 11.62 20.03
CA ARG A 34 -9.16 12.05 21.41
C ARG A 34 -8.80 13.54 21.46
N ASN A 35 -9.78 14.39 21.17
CA ASN A 35 -9.61 15.85 21.18
C ASN A 35 -9.29 16.43 22.57
N ASP A 36 -9.50 15.65 23.63
CA ASP A 36 -9.15 15.96 25.01
C ASP A 36 -7.63 15.96 25.24
N ILE A 37 -6.86 15.14 24.49
CA ILE A 37 -5.40 15.06 24.63
C ILE A 37 -4.74 16.29 23.97
N ARG A 38 -3.86 16.96 24.72
CA ARG A 38 -3.18 18.19 24.29
C ARG A 38 -1.71 17.91 24.00
N VAL A 39 -1.38 17.84 22.71
CA VAL A 39 0.00 17.76 22.24
C VAL A 39 0.68 19.13 22.37
N LYS A 40 1.74 19.19 23.17
CA LYS A 40 2.49 20.43 23.45
C LYS A 40 3.68 20.62 22.52
N ALA A 41 4.39 19.53 22.18
CA ALA A 41 5.58 19.56 21.34
C ALA A 41 5.83 18.21 20.66
N PHE A 42 6.65 18.24 19.61
CA PHE A 42 7.33 17.07 19.06
C PHE A 42 8.80 17.08 19.48
N VAL A 43 9.39 15.92 19.69
CA VAL A 43 10.81 15.77 20.07
C VAL A 43 11.58 15.12 18.93
N ASP A 44 12.74 15.68 18.61
CA ASP A 44 13.68 15.12 17.63
C ASP A 44 15.10 15.15 18.21
N SER A 45 15.82 14.04 18.15
CA SER A 45 17.19 13.98 18.68
C SER A 45 18.18 14.84 17.88
N TYR A 46 17.91 15.07 16.58
CA TYR A 46 18.85 15.67 15.64
C TYR A 46 18.44 17.08 15.21
N LYS A 47 17.13 17.38 15.17
CA LYS A 47 16.65 18.73 14.86
C LYS A 47 16.76 19.63 16.09
N LYS A 48 17.12 20.88 15.84
CA LYS A 48 17.28 21.90 16.89
C LYS A 48 16.11 22.86 16.96
N LEU A 49 15.47 23.18 15.84
CA LEU A 49 14.37 24.14 15.74
C LEU A 49 13.46 23.79 14.56
N GLY A 50 12.18 24.09 14.70
CA GLY A 50 11.15 23.96 13.67
C GLY A 50 9.77 23.81 14.28
N ASP A 51 8.76 23.66 13.44
CA ASP A 51 7.43 23.30 13.87
C ASP A 51 6.86 22.14 13.04
N LEU A 52 5.91 21.43 13.63
CA LEU A 52 5.14 20.37 12.98
C LEU A 52 3.70 20.48 13.48
N PHE A 53 2.74 20.63 12.55
CA PHE A 53 1.34 20.90 12.87
C PHE A 53 1.15 22.10 13.83
N SER A 54 1.93 23.17 13.62
CA SER A 54 1.93 24.35 14.49
C SER A 54 2.29 24.06 15.94
N LYS A 55 3.04 22.98 16.18
CA LYS A 55 3.65 22.64 17.48
C LYS A 55 5.17 22.69 17.36
N PRO A 56 5.88 23.21 18.38
CA PRO A 56 7.33 23.28 18.34
C PRO A 56 7.94 21.88 18.23
N VAL A 57 8.99 21.77 17.41
CA VAL A 57 9.90 20.63 17.40
C VAL A 57 11.10 21.01 18.27
N ILE A 58 11.23 20.33 19.40
CA ILE A 58 12.29 20.58 20.40
C ILE A 58 13.36 19.50 20.33
N ASN A 59 14.56 19.83 20.79
CA ASN A 59 15.59 18.82 20.96
C ASN A 59 15.33 17.95 22.20
N VAL A 60 15.83 16.72 22.19
CA VAL A 60 15.77 15.84 23.37
C VAL A 60 16.39 16.46 24.63
N SER A 61 17.38 17.35 24.50
CA SER A 61 17.94 18.08 25.64
C SER A 61 16.92 18.97 26.37
N GLU A 62 15.84 19.35 25.70
CA GLU A 62 14.83 20.27 26.22
C GLU A 62 13.63 19.54 26.84
N VAL A 63 13.58 18.20 26.79
CA VAL A 63 12.47 17.38 27.32
C VAL A 63 12.18 17.67 28.79
N ALA A 64 13.21 17.98 29.58
CA ALA A 64 13.07 18.31 31.00
C ALA A 64 12.23 19.59 31.25
N THR A 65 12.10 20.48 30.27
CA THR A 65 11.23 21.66 30.36
C THR A 65 9.73 21.33 30.27
N PHE A 66 9.40 20.07 29.93
CA PHE A 66 8.04 19.54 29.83
C PHE A 66 7.76 18.49 30.91
N SER A 67 8.22 18.72 32.15
CA SER A 67 8.11 17.75 33.27
C SER A 67 6.68 17.26 33.55
N GLU A 68 5.69 18.12 33.32
CA GLU A 68 4.26 17.81 33.53
C GLU A 68 3.63 17.03 32.36
N CYS A 69 4.35 16.86 31.25
CA CYS A 69 3.84 16.16 30.07
C CYS A 69 4.23 14.68 30.11
N LYS A 70 3.29 13.81 29.72
CA LYS A 70 3.61 12.41 29.43
C LYS A 70 4.36 12.32 28.10
N ILE A 71 5.45 11.56 28.07
CA ILE A 71 6.21 11.35 26.84
C ILE A 71 5.65 10.12 26.12
N VAL A 72 5.26 10.29 24.86
CA VAL A 72 4.83 9.18 24.00
C VAL A 72 5.82 9.01 22.85
N ILE A 73 6.51 7.88 22.82
CA ILE A 73 7.47 7.55 21.76
C ILE A 73 6.69 7.00 20.56
N ALA A 74 6.71 7.73 19.45
CA ALA A 74 6.05 7.36 18.20
C ALA A 74 7.10 7.27 17.07
N SER A 75 7.95 6.25 17.15
CA SER A 75 9.10 6.06 16.26
C SER A 75 9.42 4.58 16.09
N MET A 76 9.96 4.22 14.92
CA MET A 76 10.53 2.88 14.69
C MET A 76 11.79 2.63 15.54
N TYR A 77 12.46 3.70 15.99
CA TYR A 77 13.65 3.65 16.87
C TYR A 77 13.26 3.72 18.35
N HIS A 78 12.12 3.14 18.73
CA HIS A 78 11.57 3.35 20.08
C HIS A 78 12.44 2.79 21.20
N GLU A 79 13.23 1.74 20.93
CA GLU A 79 14.15 1.15 21.92
C GLU A 79 15.31 2.09 22.21
N GLU A 80 16.00 2.56 21.17
CA GLU A 80 17.09 3.54 21.28
C GLU A 80 16.62 4.84 21.95
N ILE A 81 15.43 5.33 21.57
CA ILE A 81 14.84 6.53 22.19
C ILE A 81 14.52 6.29 23.67
N ALA A 82 14.00 5.11 24.01
CA ALA A 82 13.70 4.76 25.40
C ALA A 82 14.98 4.76 26.26
N ASP A 83 16.10 4.27 25.72
CA ASP A 83 17.39 4.28 26.41
C ASP A 83 17.92 5.71 26.61
N ILE A 84 17.85 6.55 25.57
CA ILE A 84 18.22 7.98 25.66
C ILE A 84 17.42 8.69 26.76
N LEU A 85 16.12 8.43 26.85
CA LEU A 85 15.27 9.01 27.88
C LEU A 85 15.65 8.54 29.28
N ARG A 86 15.94 7.24 29.46
CA ARG A 86 16.40 6.68 30.75
C ARG A 86 17.73 7.27 31.19
N GLU A 87 18.70 7.40 30.27
CA GLU A 87 20.00 8.03 30.54
C GLU A 87 19.86 9.49 31.01
N LYS A 88 18.82 10.18 30.54
CA LYS A 88 18.47 11.54 30.96
C LYS A 88 17.59 11.59 32.22
N GLY A 89 17.32 10.46 32.86
CA GLY A 89 16.47 10.36 34.07
C GLY A 89 14.96 10.43 33.79
N CYS A 90 14.53 10.40 32.53
CA CYS A 90 13.13 10.41 32.14
C CYS A 90 12.58 8.97 32.06
N ASN A 91 11.95 8.50 33.14
CA ASN A 91 11.37 7.15 33.20
C ASN A 91 9.86 7.10 32.89
N ASN A 92 9.19 8.26 32.87
CA ASN A 92 7.74 8.34 32.62
C ASN A 92 7.43 8.50 31.12
N PHE A 93 7.55 7.41 30.37
CA PHE A 93 7.18 7.37 28.95
C PHE A 93 6.42 6.10 28.57
N CYS A 94 5.64 6.17 27.51
CA CYS A 94 5.06 4.98 26.85
C CYS A 94 5.41 4.93 25.37
N VAL A 95 5.43 3.73 24.81
CA VAL A 95 5.71 3.51 23.39
C VAL A 95 4.37 3.36 22.68
N TYR A 96 4.11 4.25 21.73
CA TYR A 96 2.97 4.12 20.84
C TYR A 96 3.23 2.99 19.84
N LYS A 97 2.35 2.00 19.81
CA LYS A 97 2.36 0.97 18.78
C LYS A 97 1.20 1.23 17.83
N GLU A 98 1.56 1.50 16.59
CA GLU A 98 0.61 1.79 15.53
C GLU A 98 -0.40 0.64 15.36
N SER A 99 -1.67 1.00 15.21
CA SER A 99 -2.73 0.07 14.82
C SER A 99 -2.42 -0.51 13.43
N CYS A 100 -2.85 -1.76 13.17
CA CYS A 100 -2.72 -2.32 11.83
C CYS A 100 -3.60 -1.51 10.85
N ARG A 101 -2.96 -0.72 9.96
CA ARG A 101 -3.63 0.16 8.98
C ARG A 101 -4.53 -0.57 7.98
N PHE A 102 -4.36 -1.87 7.81
CA PHE A 102 -5.29 -2.68 7.01
C PHE A 102 -6.69 -2.74 7.64
N VAL A 103 -6.78 -2.73 8.96
CA VAL A 103 -8.09 -2.65 9.65
C VAL A 103 -8.77 -1.34 9.29
N GLU A 104 -8.05 -0.22 9.38
CA GLU A 104 -8.58 1.10 9.06
C GLU A 104 -9.02 1.20 7.60
N LEU A 105 -8.22 0.68 6.65
CA LEU A 105 -8.57 0.64 5.24
C LEU A 105 -9.90 -0.08 5.02
N TYR A 106 -10.04 -1.30 5.54
CA TYR A 106 -11.20 -2.12 5.26
C TYR A 106 -12.43 -1.71 6.07
N ASP A 107 -12.26 -1.17 7.28
CA ASP A 107 -13.35 -0.54 8.02
C ASP A 107 -13.88 0.68 7.26
N ALA A 108 -12.98 1.54 6.76
CA ALA A 108 -13.34 2.70 5.95
C ALA A 108 -14.12 2.29 4.69
N PHE A 109 -13.59 1.31 3.95
CA PHE A 109 -14.20 0.79 2.73
C PHE A 109 -15.54 0.08 2.99
N ASN A 110 -15.69 -0.61 4.11
CA ASN A 110 -16.94 -1.23 4.50
C ASN A 110 -18.01 -0.20 4.85
N LEU A 111 -17.61 0.93 5.46
CA LEU A 111 -18.50 2.04 5.81
C LEU A 111 -18.81 2.96 4.62
N THR A 112 -18.06 2.89 3.52
CA THR A 112 -18.35 3.63 2.29
C THR A 112 -19.73 3.28 1.72
N ASP A 113 -20.50 4.30 1.32
CA ASP A 113 -21.70 4.11 0.51
C ASP A 113 -21.30 3.78 -0.93
N LYS A 114 -21.22 2.48 -1.23
CA LYS A 114 -20.79 1.94 -2.53
C LYS A 114 -21.72 2.35 -3.68
N SER A 115 -22.97 2.73 -3.40
CA SER A 115 -23.90 3.21 -4.43
C SER A 115 -23.51 4.59 -5.01
N LYS A 116 -22.66 5.32 -4.28
CA LYS A 116 -22.15 6.64 -4.66
C LYS A 116 -20.72 6.62 -5.18
N LEU A 117 -20.07 5.46 -5.18
CA LEU A 117 -18.70 5.28 -5.66
C LEU A 117 -18.73 4.70 -7.07
N GLN A 118 -18.12 5.41 -8.02
CA GLN A 118 -17.87 4.91 -9.36
C GLN A 118 -16.37 4.82 -9.61
N ILE A 119 -15.88 3.62 -9.89
CA ILE A 119 -14.48 3.41 -10.27
C ILE A 119 -14.36 3.56 -11.80
N LEU A 120 -13.42 4.38 -12.24
CA LEU A 120 -13.19 4.70 -13.64
C LEU A 120 -12.03 3.85 -14.18
N SER A 121 -12.23 3.20 -15.32
CA SER A 121 -11.18 2.45 -16.03
C SER A 121 -10.33 3.32 -16.97
N LYS A 122 -10.72 4.59 -17.15
CA LYS A 122 -10.03 5.55 -18.02
C LYS A 122 -9.95 6.90 -17.33
N MET A 123 -8.91 7.65 -17.68
CA MET A 123 -8.70 9.00 -17.19
C MET A 123 -9.94 9.88 -17.50
N PRO A 124 -10.49 10.59 -16.50
CA PRO A 124 -11.58 11.54 -16.73
C PRO A 124 -11.12 12.73 -17.58
N GLN A 125 -12.07 13.40 -18.23
CA GLN A 125 -11.81 14.65 -18.95
C GLN A 125 -11.52 15.77 -17.93
N LEU A 126 -10.27 16.20 -17.83
CA LEU A 126 -9.81 17.18 -16.83
C LEU A 126 -10.40 18.59 -17.01
N ASN A 127 -10.97 18.88 -18.18
CA ASN A 127 -11.62 20.15 -18.49
C ASN A 127 -13.13 20.18 -18.21
N ASP A 128 -13.70 19.13 -17.57
CA ASP A 128 -15.11 19.11 -17.16
C ASP A 128 -15.37 20.14 -16.06
N LYS A 129 -15.98 21.28 -16.44
CA LYS A 129 -16.33 22.39 -15.53
C LYS A 129 -17.32 22.01 -14.43
N SER A 130 -18.00 20.87 -14.55
CA SER A 130 -18.93 20.37 -13.52
C SER A 130 -18.28 19.47 -12.47
N THR A 131 -16.99 19.12 -12.66
CA THR A 131 -16.26 18.19 -11.81
C THR A 131 -15.22 18.91 -10.97
N TYR A 132 -15.22 18.62 -9.68
CA TYR A 132 -14.15 19.00 -8.76
C TYR A 132 -13.17 17.84 -8.60
N PHE A 133 -11.90 18.06 -8.92
CA PHE A 133 -10.87 17.04 -8.85
C PHE A 133 -10.09 17.09 -7.54
N VAL A 134 -9.96 15.95 -6.89
CA VAL A 134 -9.10 15.79 -5.70
C VAL A 134 -7.94 14.88 -6.09
N ILE A 135 -6.74 15.46 -6.19
CA ILE A 135 -5.53 14.71 -6.52
C ILE A 135 -4.95 14.15 -5.21
N ALA A 136 -5.06 12.82 -5.03
CA ALA A 136 -4.62 12.15 -3.81
C ALA A 136 -3.20 11.59 -4.00
N THR A 137 -2.25 12.00 -3.15
CA THR A 137 -0.83 11.64 -3.28
C THR A 137 -0.23 11.11 -1.97
N ASN A 138 0.97 10.54 -2.01
CA ASN A 138 1.67 9.99 -0.84
C ASN A 138 2.60 10.99 -0.13
N ILE A 139 3.09 12.03 -0.83
CA ILE A 139 4.12 12.96 -0.32
C ILE A 139 3.88 14.37 -0.90
N ASP A 140 4.08 15.40 -0.08
CA ASP A 140 4.14 16.83 -0.47
C ASP A 140 5.10 17.09 -1.67
N HIS A 141 6.15 16.30 -1.88
CA HIS A 141 7.17 16.50 -2.92
C HIS A 141 6.93 15.71 -4.22
N GLU A 142 6.25 14.56 -4.17
CA GLU A 142 5.88 13.82 -5.40
C GLU A 142 4.74 14.48 -6.17
N GLY A 143 4.03 15.40 -5.51
CA GLY A 143 3.08 16.29 -6.17
C GLY A 143 3.66 16.86 -7.46
N ASN A 144 4.90 17.36 -7.46
CA ASN A 144 5.52 17.99 -8.64
C ASN A 144 5.80 17.03 -9.81
N ALA A 145 6.12 15.75 -9.55
CA ALA A 145 6.35 14.77 -10.62
C ALA A 145 5.03 14.31 -11.24
N VAL A 146 4.03 14.01 -10.39
CA VAL A 146 2.67 13.65 -10.82
C VAL A 146 2.01 14.83 -11.55
N ILE A 147 2.25 16.06 -11.12
CA ILE A 147 1.82 17.32 -11.76
C ILE A 147 2.35 17.40 -13.20
N HIS A 148 3.59 17.00 -13.42
CA HIS A 148 4.17 17.00 -14.76
C HIS A 148 3.48 15.97 -15.66
N ASP A 149 3.13 14.80 -15.12
CA ASP A 149 2.51 13.70 -15.87
C ASP A 149 1.01 13.93 -16.15
N LEU A 150 0.31 14.69 -15.29
CA LEU A 150 -1.12 14.95 -15.42
C LEU A 150 -1.49 16.09 -16.39
N ASP A 151 -0.51 16.73 -17.06
CA ASP A 151 -0.67 17.92 -17.90
C ASP A 151 -1.66 18.93 -17.31
N MET A 152 -1.23 19.59 -16.23
CA MET A 152 -2.08 20.47 -15.42
C MET A 152 -2.74 21.61 -16.20
N ASN A 153 -2.27 21.93 -17.41
CA ASN A 153 -2.88 22.93 -18.28
C ASN A 153 -4.31 22.58 -18.70
N ASN A 154 -4.71 21.31 -18.53
CA ASN A 154 -6.04 20.84 -18.89
C ASN A 154 -7.09 21.03 -17.78
N PHE A 155 -6.69 21.40 -16.56
CA PHE A 155 -7.65 21.69 -15.49
C PHE A 155 -8.23 23.09 -15.63
N PHE A 156 -9.50 23.22 -15.31
CA PHE A 156 -10.13 24.53 -15.16
C PHE A 156 -9.64 25.20 -13.86
N GLU A 157 -9.49 26.53 -13.86
CA GLU A 157 -9.05 27.28 -12.68
C GLU A 157 -9.97 26.99 -11.47
N ASP A 158 -9.38 26.75 -10.31
CA ASP A 158 -10.08 26.37 -9.07
C ASP A 158 -10.93 25.08 -9.11
N SER A 159 -10.84 24.28 -10.18
CA SER A 159 -11.54 22.99 -10.29
C SER A 159 -10.84 21.82 -9.60
N PHE A 160 -9.71 22.04 -8.93
CA PHE A 160 -8.97 20.97 -8.29
C PHE A 160 -8.26 21.37 -6.98
N SER A 161 -7.90 20.36 -6.20
CA SER A 161 -7.07 20.45 -5.01
C SER A 161 -6.18 19.22 -4.85
N TYR A 162 -5.23 19.32 -3.92
CA TYR A 162 -4.38 18.20 -3.52
C TYR A 162 -4.72 17.76 -2.11
N THR A 163 -4.55 16.48 -1.86
CA THR A 163 -4.66 15.89 -0.54
C THR A 163 -3.60 14.80 -0.38
N ASP A 164 -3.19 14.60 0.87
CA ASP A 164 -2.22 13.59 1.25
C ASP A 164 -2.64 12.93 2.56
N GLN A 165 -1.81 12.02 3.06
CA GLN A 165 -2.04 11.34 4.33
C GLN A 165 -2.04 12.27 5.56
N TYR A 166 -1.61 13.53 5.41
CA TYR A 166 -1.53 14.52 6.49
C TYR A 166 -2.65 15.58 6.42
N ASP A 167 -3.51 15.53 5.40
CA ASP A 167 -4.68 16.39 5.26
C ASP A 167 -5.80 15.98 6.23
N TYR A 168 -5.66 16.44 7.47
CA TYR A 168 -6.62 16.20 8.52
C TYR A 168 -8.02 16.72 8.13
N MET A 169 -9.04 15.84 8.25
CA MET A 169 -10.43 16.12 7.85
C MET A 169 -10.60 16.61 6.41
N TYR A 170 -9.58 16.43 5.56
CA TYR A 170 -9.59 16.85 4.17
C TYR A 170 -9.84 18.36 4.00
N GLU A 171 -9.40 19.16 4.98
CA GLU A 171 -9.55 20.61 4.94
C GLU A 171 -8.84 21.22 3.73
N LYS A 172 -7.64 20.75 3.37
CA LYS A 172 -6.92 21.20 2.18
C LYS A 172 -7.68 20.77 0.91
N ALA A 173 -8.11 19.50 0.86
CA ALA A 173 -8.83 18.95 -0.29
C ALA A 173 -10.13 19.69 -0.58
N PHE A 174 -10.88 20.09 0.44
CA PHE A 174 -12.21 20.69 0.25
C PHE A 174 -12.26 22.20 0.49
N LYS A 175 -11.11 22.87 0.74
CA LYS A 175 -11.05 24.33 0.99
C LYS A 175 -11.69 25.16 -0.12
N LYS A 176 -11.52 24.74 -1.38
CA LYS A 176 -12.06 25.43 -2.57
C LYS A 176 -13.33 24.79 -3.12
N TYR A 177 -13.77 23.67 -2.55
CA TYR A 177 -14.94 22.95 -3.06
C TYR A 177 -16.22 23.72 -2.77
N ASP A 178 -16.95 24.03 -3.84
CA ASP A 178 -18.26 24.65 -3.77
C ASP A 178 -19.28 23.77 -4.47
N LYS A 179 -20.18 23.20 -3.68
CA LYS A 179 -21.23 22.28 -4.14
C LYS A 179 -22.27 22.96 -5.06
N SER A 180 -22.34 24.30 -5.06
CA SER A 180 -23.17 25.04 -6.03
C SER A 180 -22.54 25.12 -7.43
N LYS A 181 -21.20 24.98 -7.51
CA LYS A 181 -20.43 25.03 -8.75
C LYS A 181 -20.17 23.65 -9.34
N PHE A 182 -19.86 22.68 -8.50
CA PHE A 182 -19.45 21.34 -8.92
C PHE A 182 -20.49 20.29 -8.53
N SER A 183 -21.05 19.61 -9.53
CA SER A 183 -22.04 18.54 -9.34
C SER A 183 -21.40 17.17 -9.17
N LYS A 184 -20.11 17.03 -9.45
CA LYS A 184 -19.33 15.79 -9.31
C LYS A 184 -18.03 16.04 -8.55
N ILE A 185 -17.57 15.02 -7.84
CA ILE A 185 -16.22 14.96 -7.29
C ILE A 185 -15.51 13.79 -7.95
N CYS A 186 -14.29 14.00 -8.43
CA CYS A 186 -13.44 12.94 -8.96
C CYS A 186 -12.11 12.90 -8.20
N ILE A 187 -11.80 11.76 -7.59
CA ILE A 187 -10.48 11.50 -7.03
C ILE A 187 -9.59 10.95 -8.14
N VAL A 188 -8.44 11.59 -8.32
CA VAL A 188 -7.33 11.03 -9.10
C VAL A 188 -6.31 10.52 -8.09
N ASP A 189 -6.27 9.20 -7.91
CA ASP A 189 -5.30 8.54 -7.04
C ASP A 189 -3.95 8.42 -7.76
N ALA A 190 -3.00 9.21 -7.29
CA ALA A 190 -1.62 9.24 -7.77
C ALA A 190 -0.67 8.57 -6.77
N GLY A 191 -1.05 7.39 -6.29
CA GLY A 191 -0.24 6.58 -5.38
C GLY A 191 -0.48 6.88 -3.91
N CYS A 192 -1.63 7.43 -3.55
CA CYS A 192 -2.07 7.62 -2.18
C CYS A 192 -2.06 6.28 -1.42
N LYS A 193 -1.85 6.33 -0.10
CA LYS A 193 -1.96 5.13 0.73
C LYS A 193 -3.41 4.65 0.76
N GLY A 194 -3.62 3.34 0.61
CA GLY A 194 -4.96 2.77 0.48
C GLY A 194 -5.92 3.10 1.63
N TYR A 195 -5.43 3.21 2.87
CA TYR A 195 -6.28 3.60 4.01
C TYR A 195 -6.70 5.07 3.94
N CYS A 196 -5.82 5.97 3.47
CA CYS A 196 -6.16 7.37 3.23
C CYS A 196 -7.18 7.49 2.09
N LEU A 197 -6.99 6.74 1.02
CA LEU A 197 -7.91 6.72 -0.11
C LEU A 197 -9.31 6.23 0.30
N ALA A 198 -9.38 5.13 1.05
CA ALA A 198 -10.64 4.59 1.56
C ALA A 198 -11.33 5.59 2.51
N GLU A 199 -10.59 6.24 3.40
CA GLU A 199 -11.12 7.28 4.29
C GLU A 199 -11.63 8.52 3.52
N LEU A 200 -10.95 8.92 2.44
CA LEU A 200 -11.36 10.05 1.59
C LEU A 200 -12.67 9.73 0.86
N VAL A 201 -12.75 8.54 0.27
CA VAL A 201 -13.98 8.06 -0.39
C VAL A 201 -15.12 7.96 0.63
N LYS A 202 -14.87 7.41 1.82
CA LYS A 202 -15.86 7.38 2.92
C LYS A 202 -16.30 8.79 3.29
N TYR A 203 -15.38 9.73 3.46
CA TYR A 203 -15.70 11.12 3.79
C TYR A 203 -16.64 11.74 2.74
N ILE A 204 -16.34 11.59 1.46
CA ILE A 204 -17.18 12.17 0.39
C ILE A 204 -18.56 11.51 0.36
N THR A 205 -18.61 10.18 0.40
CA THR A 205 -19.86 9.43 0.20
C THR A 205 -20.78 9.45 1.42
N VAL A 206 -20.22 9.46 2.63
CA VAL A 206 -20.96 9.38 3.90
C VAL A 206 -21.11 10.74 4.56
N ILE A 207 -20.03 11.52 4.68
CA ILE A 207 -20.04 12.81 5.38
C ILE A 207 -20.56 13.91 4.46
N CYS A 208 -19.96 14.09 3.27
CA CYS A 208 -20.43 15.08 2.29
C CYS A 208 -21.69 14.62 1.54
N ARG A 209 -22.02 13.32 1.63
CA ARG A 209 -23.16 12.67 0.96
C ARG A 209 -23.15 12.87 -0.56
N GLN A 210 -21.98 12.99 -1.18
CA GLN A 210 -21.81 13.22 -2.61
C GLN A 210 -21.47 11.93 -3.36
N ASN A 211 -21.75 11.93 -4.67
CA ASN A 211 -21.20 10.94 -5.59
C ASN A 211 -19.71 11.23 -5.81
N VAL A 212 -18.92 10.18 -5.90
CA VAL A 212 -17.49 10.26 -6.15
C VAL A 212 -17.09 9.30 -7.26
N GLN A 213 -16.33 9.83 -8.21
CA GLN A 213 -15.60 9.04 -9.18
C GLN A 213 -14.18 8.80 -8.66
N LEU A 214 -13.63 7.61 -8.84
CA LEU A 214 -12.26 7.28 -8.47
C LEU A 214 -11.53 6.78 -9.71
N PHE A 215 -10.47 7.48 -10.09
CA PHE A 215 -9.53 7.02 -11.11
C PHE A 215 -8.17 6.83 -10.44
N LYS A 216 -7.65 5.60 -10.47
CA LYS A 216 -6.29 5.28 -10.04
C LYS A 216 -5.38 5.36 -11.25
N ILE A 217 -4.36 6.21 -11.17
CA ILE A 217 -3.37 6.34 -12.25
C ILE A 217 -2.71 4.96 -12.42
N PRO A 218 -2.77 4.35 -13.63
CA PRO A 218 -2.17 3.05 -13.88
C PRO A 218 -0.65 3.20 -13.94
N PHE A 219 0.01 3.37 -12.80
CA PHE A 219 1.46 3.49 -12.81
C PHE A 219 2.13 3.26 -11.46
N ARG A 220 3.41 2.89 -11.59
CA ARG A 220 4.41 2.59 -10.56
C ARG A 220 4.32 1.15 -10.05
N VAL A 221 5.04 0.25 -10.74
CA VAL A 221 5.21 -1.12 -10.26
C VAL A 221 5.87 -1.03 -8.89
N LYS A 222 5.11 -1.40 -7.86
CA LYS A 222 5.52 -1.18 -6.45
C LYS A 222 6.68 -2.08 -6.04
N LEU A 223 6.82 -3.22 -6.72
CA LEU A 223 7.77 -4.26 -6.38
C LEU A 223 8.44 -4.77 -7.65
N THR A 224 9.70 -4.41 -7.83
CA THR A 224 10.54 -4.93 -8.91
C THR A 224 11.90 -5.33 -8.36
N SER A 225 12.49 -6.35 -8.99
CA SER A 225 13.88 -6.75 -8.77
C SER A 225 14.65 -6.54 -10.08
N ILE A 226 15.74 -5.76 -10.03
CA ILE A 226 16.55 -5.41 -11.21
C ILE A 226 17.93 -6.05 -11.08
N VAL A 227 18.36 -6.79 -12.11
CA VAL A 227 19.73 -7.30 -12.25
C VAL A 227 20.40 -6.57 -13.40
N GLU A 228 21.03 -5.46 -13.07
CA GLU A 228 21.56 -4.46 -14.01
C GLU A 228 22.52 -5.06 -15.04
N SER A 229 23.48 -5.85 -14.57
CA SER A 229 24.51 -6.48 -15.38
C SER A 229 24.01 -7.49 -16.40
N LYS A 230 22.78 -7.98 -16.22
CA LYS A 230 22.10 -8.89 -17.15
C LYS A 230 20.94 -8.22 -17.87
N LYS A 231 20.71 -6.93 -17.59
CA LYS A 231 19.56 -6.17 -18.06
C LYS A 231 18.27 -6.97 -17.83
N LEU A 232 18.07 -7.46 -16.62
CA LEU A 232 16.85 -8.20 -16.23
C LEU A 232 15.99 -7.36 -15.30
N ILE A 233 14.67 -7.39 -15.53
CA ILE A 233 13.68 -6.84 -14.61
C ILE A 233 12.66 -7.93 -14.31
N PHE A 234 12.53 -8.27 -13.03
CA PHE A 234 11.45 -9.08 -12.51
C PHE A 234 10.40 -8.17 -11.89
N ILE A 235 9.16 -8.24 -12.38
CA ILE A 235 8.01 -7.57 -11.79
C ILE A 235 7.36 -8.52 -10.79
N ASP A 236 7.41 -8.16 -9.51
CA ASP A 236 7.04 -9.05 -8.42
C ASP A 236 5.51 -9.07 -8.24
N ILE A 237 4.91 -10.24 -8.45
CA ILE A 237 3.51 -10.47 -8.11
C ILE A 237 3.44 -11.38 -6.90
N CYS A 238 2.78 -10.91 -5.84
CA CYS A 238 2.64 -11.68 -4.61
C CYS A 238 1.96 -13.03 -4.85
N LYS A 239 2.49 -14.05 -4.17
CA LYS A 239 1.99 -15.45 -4.15
C LYS A 239 2.23 -16.25 -5.45
N ASN A 240 3.13 -15.76 -6.32
CA ASN A 240 3.50 -16.40 -7.59
C ASN A 240 4.93 -16.93 -7.60
N GLY A 241 5.46 -17.38 -6.46
CA GLY A 241 6.85 -17.87 -6.38
C GLY A 241 7.91 -16.77 -6.26
N THR A 242 7.49 -15.54 -5.90
CA THR A 242 8.35 -14.35 -5.73
C THR A 242 9.60 -14.63 -4.90
N SER A 243 9.47 -15.24 -3.73
CA SER A 243 10.62 -15.53 -2.84
C SER A 243 11.65 -16.45 -3.49
N SER A 244 11.20 -17.46 -4.24
CA SER A 244 12.08 -18.36 -4.98
C SER A 244 12.77 -17.63 -6.14
N THR A 245 12.05 -16.78 -6.87
CA THR A 245 12.62 -16.00 -7.98
C THR A 245 13.64 -14.99 -7.48
N ILE A 246 13.35 -14.29 -6.39
CA ILE A 246 14.31 -13.35 -5.76
C ILE A 246 15.57 -14.10 -5.32
N ALA A 247 15.44 -15.29 -4.71
CA ALA A 247 16.61 -16.08 -4.31
C ALA A 247 17.47 -16.51 -5.52
N ILE A 248 16.84 -16.83 -6.65
CA ILE A 248 17.54 -17.11 -7.92
C ILE A 248 18.28 -15.86 -8.43
N LEU A 249 17.62 -14.71 -8.46
CA LEU A 249 18.23 -13.45 -8.93
C LEU A 249 19.37 -13.01 -8.00
N ASP A 250 19.23 -13.19 -6.69
CA ASP A 250 20.30 -12.94 -5.71
C ASP A 250 21.53 -13.84 -5.97
N LYS A 251 21.32 -15.11 -6.35
CA LYS A 251 22.42 -16.01 -6.76
C LYS A 251 23.12 -15.51 -8.02
N ILE A 252 22.37 -15.11 -9.06
CA ILE A 252 22.92 -14.56 -10.30
C ILE A 252 23.74 -13.29 -10.00
N TYR A 253 23.20 -12.40 -9.17
CA TYR A 253 23.89 -11.19 -8.72
C TYR A 253 25.21 -11.52 -7.99
N SER A 254 25.18 -12.47 -7.06
CA SER A 254 26.35 -12.82 -6.24
C SER A 254 27.54 -13.39 -7.02
N LYS A 255 27.32 -13.94 -8.23
CA LYS A 255 28.38 -14.44 -9.11
C LYS A 255 29.25 -13.31 -9.69
N GLN A 256 28.84 -12.06 -9.57
CA GLN A 256 29.51 -10.94 -10.22
C GLN A 256 30.34 -10.11 -9.23
N VAL A 257 31.56 -9.78 -9.65
CA VAL A 257 32.50 -8.95 -8.89
C VAL A 257 31.86 -7.58 -8.66
N LYS A 258 32.01 -7.05 -7.44
CA LYS A 258 31.50 -5.74 -6.96
C LYS A 258 31.70 -4.61 -7.96
N THR A 259 30.76 -4.42 -8.89
CA THR A 259 30.54 -3.18 -9.61
C THR A 259 29.08 -2.81 -9.40
N GLU A 260 28.89 -1.75 -8.62
CA GLU A 260 27.80 -0.75 -8.63
C GLU A 260 26.57 -1.14 -9.52
N ILE A 261 25.34 -1.33 -9.05
CA ILE A 261 24.56 -0.67 -7.99
C ILE A 261 23.52 -1.67 -7.43
N ARG A 262 23.28 -1.61 -6.11
CA ARG A 262 22.12 -2.22 -5.43
C ARG A 262 20.86 -1.42 -5.78
N TYR A 263 19.81 -2.08 -6.25
CA TYR A 263 18.46 -1.72 -5.80
C TYR A 263 17.80 -2.95 -5.19
N LYS A 264 18.15 -3.17 -3.93
CA LYS A 264 17.51 -4.15 -3.04
C LYS A 264 16.35 -3.43 -2.37
N ASN A 265 15.12 -3.83 -2.66
CA ASN A 265 13.93 -3.41 -1.91
C ASN A 265 13.74 -1.90 -1.74
N LEU A 266 13.75 -1.13 -2.83
CA LEU A 266 12.94 0.08 -2.79
C LEU A 266 11.54 -0.32 -3.22
N ARG A 267 10.62 -0.31 -2.25
CA ARG A 267 9.16 -0.17 -2.44
C ARG A 267 8.84 1.20 -3.09
N ASN A 268 9.68 1.61 -4.05
CA ASN A 268 9.60 2.84 -4.78
C ASN A 268 9.27 2.41 -6.20
N ASN A 269 7.98 2.40 -6.49
CA ASN A 269 7.44 2.99 -7.70
C ASN A 269 8.41 3.13 -8.89
N VAL A 270 8.80 2.01 -9.52
CA VAL A 270 9.64 2.05 -10.73
C VAL A 270 8.74 2.17 -11.94
N ASP A 271 9.05 3.16 -12.78
CA ASP A 271 8.55 3.21 -14.15
C ASP A 271 9.33 2.21 -15.02
N VAL A 272 8.82 0.99 -15.14
CA VAL A 272 9.41 -0.02 -16.02
C VAL A 272 9.14 0.24 -17.51
N THR A 273 8.28 1.21 -17.85
CA THR A 273 7.97 1.63 -19.23
C THR A 273 8.93 2.70 -19.75
N SER A 274 9.72 3.31 -18.85
CA SER A 274 10.76 4.27 -19.19
C SER A 274 11.69 3.73 -20.27
N SER A 275 12.07 4.61 -21.21
CA SER A 275 13.02 4.28 -22.28
C SER A 275 14.38 3.80 -21.76
N ALA A 276 14.75 4.13 -20.52
CA ALA A 276 15.92 3.62 -19.83
C ALA A 276 15.93 2.08 -19.71
N PHE A 277 14.74 1.45 -19.75
CA PHE A 277 14.58 0.00 -19.63
C PHE A 277 14.27 -0.72 -20.95
N ASN A 278 14.39 -0.04 -22.10
CA ASN A 278 14.12 -0.64 -23.41
C ASN A 278 15.06 -1.82 -23.74
N GLU A 279 16.27 -1.83 -23.20
CA GLU A 279 17.25 -2.91 -23.40
C GLU A 279 17.09 -4.06 -22.41
N TYR A 280 16.13 -3.97 -21.47
CA TYR A 280 15.96 -4.98 -20.42
C TYR A 280 14.98 -6.06 -20.83
N ASN A 281 15.34 -7.30 -20.51
CA ASN A 281 14.41 -8.42 -20.56
C ASN A 281 13.52 -8.37 -19.31
N LYS A 282 12.27 -7.97 -19.51
CA LYS A 282 11.26 -7.86 -18.45
C LYS A 282 10.47 -9.16 -18.36
N PHE A 283 10.27 -9.65 -17.16
CA PHE A 283 9.44 -10.83 -16.93
C PHE A 283 8.70 -10.77 -15.60
N THR A 284 7.68 -11.60 -15.49
CA THR A 284 6.97 -11.85 -14.24
C THR A 284 6.52 -13.30 -14.19
N ILE A 285 6.15 -13.75 -13.00
CA ILE A 285 5.50 -15.04 -12.81
C ILE A 285 4.01 -14.78 -12.59
N VAL A 286 3.17 -15.36 -13.44
CA VAL A 286 1.71 -15.37 -13.28
C VAL A 286 1.26 -16.74 -12.76
N ARG A 287 0.11 -16.77 -12.10
CA ARG A 287 -0.44 -18.00 -11.50
C ARG A 287 -1.94 -18.07 -11.69
N ASN A 288 -2.48 -19.28 -11.82
CA ASN A 288 -3.92 -19.49 -11.87
C ASN A 288 -4.62 -18.81 -10.66
N PRO A 289 -5.63 -17.94 -10.88
CA PRO A 289 -6.25 -17.15 -9.80
C PRO A 289 -6.81 -17.99 -8.64
N TYR A 290 -7.42 -19.16 -8.88
CA TYR A 290 -7.91 -20.03 -7.81
C TYR A 290 -6.77 -20.49 -6.90
N THR A 291 -5.70 -21.01 -7.51
CA THR A 291 -4.58 -21.55 -6.74
C THR A 291 -3.76 -20.46 -6.05
N ARG A 292 -3.73 -19.24 -6.62
CA ARG A 292 -3.10 -18.06 -6.01
C ARG A 292 -3.86 -17.63 -4.75
N LEU A 293 -5.18 -17.55 -4.80
CA LEU A 293 -6.02 -17.14 -3.66
C LEU A 293 -6.00 -18.17 -2.53
N ALA A 294 -6.12 -19.46 -2.84
CA ALA A 294 -5.99 -20.53 -1.84
C ALA A 294 -4.59 -20.54 -1.17
N SER A 295 -3.54 -20.31 -1.96
CA SER A 295 -2.16 -20.16 -1.47
C SER A 295 -1.99 -18.97 -0.53
N LEU A 296 -2.68 -17.86 -0.77
CA LEU A 296 -2.72 -16.72 0.14
C LEU A 296 -3.39 -17.09 1.46
N TYR A 297 -4.59 -17.66 1.41
CA TYR A 297 -5.33 -18.05 2.62
C TYR A 297 -4.51 -18.99 3.50
N LEU A 298 -3.94 -20.05 2.92
CA LEU A 298 -3.12 -21.01 3.64
C LEU A 298 -1.85 -20.39 4.23
N HIS A 299 -1.24 -19.42 3.53
CA HIS A 299 -0.10 -18.70 4.08
C HIS A 299 -0.49 -17.96 5.36
N LEU A 300 -1.59 -17.21 5.32
CA LEU A 300 -2.10 -16.47 6.48
C LEU A 300 -2.44 -17.39 7.66
N MET A 301 -2.98 -18.58 7.38
CA MET A 301 -3.27 -19.58 8.42
C MET A 301 -2.04 -20.21 9.05
N ARG A 302 -0.90 -20.25 8.36
CA ARG A 302 0.35 -20.85 8.89
C ARG A 302 1.19 -19.88 9.69
N VAL A 303 1.30 -18.64 9.23
CA VAL A 303 2.19 -17.63 9.85
C VAL A 303 1.64 -17.05 11.16
N GLY A 304 0.39 -17.37 11.51
CA GLY A 304 -0.21 -16.96 12.78
C GLY A 304 -0.55 -15.46 12.84
N SER A 305 -1.11 -15.02 13.97
CA SER A 305 -1.68 -13.67 14.15
C SER A 305 -0.65 -12.53 14.11
N ASP A 306 0.64 -12.86 14.09
CA ASP A 306 1.74 -11.89 14.19
C ASP A 306 2.06 -11.20 12.86
N GLU A 307 1.56 -11.71 11.73
CA GLU A 307 1.63 -11.00 10.44
C GLU A 307 0.50 -9.94 10.36
N PHE A 308 0.87 -8.71 9.98
CA PHE A 308 -0.05 -7.56 9.89
C PHE A 308 -1.35 -7.87 9.15
N LEU A 309 -1.27 -8.59 8.02
CA LEU A 309 -2.45 -8.90 7.20
C LEU A 309 -3.38 -9.92 7.86
N ASN A 310 -2.83 -10.98 8.48
CA ASN A 310 -3.63 -11.97 9.19
C ASN A 310 -4.38 -11.34 10.37
N SER A 311 -3.69 -10.48 11.14
CA SER A 311 -4.27 -9.77 12.28
C SER A 311 -5.46 -8.87 11.88
N ALA A 312 -5.44 -8.30 10.67
CA ALA A 312 -6.53 -7.48 10.16
C ALA A 312 -7.70 -8.36 9.72
N PHE A 313 -7.44 -9.36 8.89
CA PHE A 313 -8.49 -10.25 8.39
C PHE A 313 -9.17 -11.05 9.49
N SER A 314 -8.46 -11.50 10.53
CA SER A 314 -9.08 -12.19 11.66
C SER A 314 -10.05 -11.30 12.44
N LYS A 315 -9.90 -9.97 12.38
CA LYS A 315 -10.81 -9.01 13.01
C LYS A 315 -12.03 -8.72 12.13
N ILE A 316 -11.80 -8.55 10.83
CA ILE A 316 -12.83 -8.15 9.86
C ILE A 316 -13.70 -9.34 9.41
N ILE A 317 -13.09 -10.50 9.21
CA ILE A 317 -13.73 -11.67 8.60
C ILE A 317 -14.14 -12.63 9.72
N LYS A 318 -15.44 -12.67 10.03
CA LYS A 318 -15.99 -13.53 11.11
C LYS A 318 -17.17 -14.38 10.62
N PRO A 319 -17.11 -15.73 10.77
CA PRO A 319 -15.94 -16.53 11.12
C PRO A 319 -14.84 -16.47 10.04
N TYR A 320 -13.57 -16.66 10.41
CA TYR A 320 -12.45 -16.58 9.48
C TYR A 320 -12.24 -17.89 8.70
N THR A 321 -13.18 -18.19 7.81
CA THR A 321 -13.16 -19.36 6.92
C THR A 321 -12.67 -18.97 5.52
N PHE A 322 -12.26 -19.96 4.72
CA PHE A 322 -11.92 -19.73 3.31
C PHE A 322 -13.08 -19.13 2.51
N SER A 323 -14.32 -19.60 2.76
CA SER A 323 -15.51 -19.06 2.08
C SER A 323 -15.71 -17.57 2.36
N ASN A 324 -15.66 -17.16 3.64
CA ASN A 324 -15.81 -15.76 4.01
C ASN A 324 -14.62 -14.90 3.54
N PHE A 325 -13.42 -15.49 3.49
CA PHE A 325 -12.25 -14.87 2.87
C PHE A 325 -12.48 -14.58 1.39
N CYS A 326 -12.91 -15.57 0.59
CA CYS A 326 -13.24 -15.36 -0.82
C CYS A 326 -14.35 -14.31 -1.02
N LYS A 327 -15.41 -14.34 -0.20
CA LYS A 327 -16.50 -13.35 -0.26
C LYS A 327 -16.01 -11.93 0.01
N PHE A 328 -15.13 -11.76 1.00
CA PHE A 328 -14.53 -10.47 1.31
C PHE A 328 -13.64 -9.96 0.15
N ILE A 329 -12.79 -10.84 -0.41
CA ILE A 329 -11.89 -10.47 -1.50
C ILE A 329 -12.67 -10.13 -2.78
N ALA A 330 -13.77 -10.85 -3.06
CA ALA A 330 -14.61 -10.63 -4.23
C ALA A 330 -15.25 -9.24 -4.27
N ILE A 331 -15.58 -8.65 -3.12
CA ILE A 331 -16.19 -7.31 -3.04
C ILE A 331 -15.17 -6.17 -2.95
N CYS A 332 -13.87 -6.48 -2.84
CA CYS A 332 -12.80 -5.50 -2.69
C CYS A 332 -12.12 -5.27 -4.05
N PRO A 333 -12.35 -4.12 -4.72
CA PRO A 333 -11.74 -3.84 -6.02
C PRO A 333 -10.25 -3.51 -5.87
N ASP A 334 -9.50 -3.47 -6.97
CA ASP A 334 -8.04 -3.34 -6.97
C ASP A 334 -7.54 -2.02 -6.36
N GLU A 335 -8.35 -0.97 -6.41
CA GLU A 335 -8.07 0.35 -5.81
C GLU A 335 -7.95 0.29 -4.28
N PHE A 336 -8.66 -0.64 -3.63
CA PHE A 336 -8.62 -0.85 -2.18
C PHE A 336 -7.97 -2.18 -1.80
N SER A 337 -7.47 -2.94 -2.77
CA SER A 337 -6.86 -4.24 -2.52
C SER A 337 -5.44 -4.10 -1.98
N ASN A 338 -5.06 -5.01 -1.10
CA ASN A 338 -3.65 -5.18 -0.76
C ASN A 338 -2.96 -5.93 -1.91
N ILE A 339 -1.69 -5.60 -2.17
CA ILE A 339 -0.83 -6.24 -3.18
C ILE A 339 -0.85 -7.79 -3.17
N HIS A 340 -1.16 -8.40 -2.03
CA HIS A 340 -1.25 -9.85 -1.88
C HIS A 340 -2.45 -10.47 -2.61
N PHE A 341 -3.52 -9.71 -2.80
CA PHE A 341 -4.76 -10.18 -3.44
C PHE A 341 -5.32 -9.24 -4.52
N GLU A 342 -4.67 -8.10 -4.78
CA GLU A 342 -4.86 -7.31 -6.01
C GLU A 342 -4.71 -8.23 -7.23
N SER A 343 -5.48 -7.97 -8.29
CA SER A 343 -5.41 -8.73 -9.54
C SER A 343 -4.02 -8.63 -10.15
N GLN A 344 -3.59 -9.70 -10.80
CA GLN A 344 -2.28 -9.72 -11.46
C GLN A 344 -2.28 -8.77 -12.67
N THR A 345 -3.43 -8.65 -13.33
CA THR A 345 -3.69 -7.69 -14.40
C THR A 345 -3.46 -6.26 -13.94
N SER A 346 -4.04 -5.86 -12.79
CA SER A 346 -3.90 -4.48 -12.31
C SER A 346 -2.45 -4.09 -12.05
N ILE A 347 -1.64 -5.02 -11.53
CA ILE A 347 -0.19 -4.82 -11.32
C ILE A 347 0.57 -4.63 -12.64
N LEU A 348 0.09 -5.25 -13.73
CA LEU A 348 0.73 -5.27 -15.04
C LEU A 348 0.11 -4.29 -16.05
N THR A 349 -0.83 -3.46 -15.61
CA THR A 349 -1.56 -2.52 -16.48
C THR A 349 -0.94 -1.13 -16.44
N THR A 350 -0.72 -0.59 -17.64
CA THR A 350 -0.31 0.78 -17.94
C THR A 350 -1.49 1.54 -18.56
N PRO A 351 -1.40 2.87 -18.78
CA PRO A 351 -2.45 3.60 -19.50
C PRO A 351 -2.75 3.02 -20.90
N GLU A 352 -1.76 2.37 -21.52
CA GLU A 352 -1.87 1.71 -22.83
C GLU A 352 -2.46 0.29 -22.75
N GLY A 353 -2.77 -0.19 -21.54
CA GLY A 353 -3.26 -1.54 -21.24
C GLY A 353 -2.20 -2.43 -20.58
N VAL A 354 -2.42 -3.75 -20.61
CA VAL A 354 -1.45 -4.72 -20.06
C VAL A 354 -0.12 -4.60 -20.81
N MET A 355 0.99 -4.52 -20.07
CA MET A 355 2.34 -4.42 -20.62
C MET A 355 2.62 -5.54 -21.63
N LYS A 356 3.04 -5.16 -22.83
CA LYS A 356 3.26 -6.08 -23.96
C LYS A 356 4.71 -6.56 -24.07
N ASP A 357 5.64 -5.85 -23.45
CA ASP A 357 7.08 -6.10 -23.45
C ASP A 357 7.56 -6.91 -22.23
N VAL A 358 6.62 -7.54 -21.50
CA VAL A 358 6.88 -8.38 -20.34
C VAL A 358 6.61 -9.84 -20.68
N SER A 359 7.58 -10.71 -20.44
CA SER A 359 7.40 -12.16 -20.55
C SER A 359 6.61 -12.71 -19.35
N PHE A 360 5.49 -13.38 -19.61
CA PHE A 360 4.68 -14.04 -18.57
C PHE A 360 5.08 -15.50 -18.44
N LEU A 361 5.69 -15.85 -17.31
CA LEU A 361 6.02 -17.24 -16.98
C LEU A 361 4.96 -17.83 -16.06
N ARG A 362 4.53 -19.07 -16.27
CA ARG A 362 3.50 -19.73 -15.46
C ARG A 362 4.09 -20.40 -14.24
N PHE A 363 3.50 -20.12 -13.08
CA PHE A 363 3.88 -20.76 -11.82
C PHE A 363 3.69 -22.28 -11.87
N GLU A 364 2.73 -22.76 -12.64
CA GLU A 364 2.43 -24.17 -12.84
C GLU A 364 3.59 -24.92 -13.51
N ASN A 365 4.37 -24.22 -14.35
CA ASN A 365 5.55 -24.73 -15.05
C ASN A 365 6.85 -24.06 -14.56
N TYR A 366 6.84 -23.52 -13.35
CA TYR A 366 7.83 -22.56 -12.85
C TYR A 366 9.28 -22.93 -13.17
N ALA A 367 9.69 -24.15 -12.80
CA ALA A 367 11.08 -24.59 -12.93
C ALA A 367 11.56 -24.64 -14.39
N VAL A 368 10.68 -25.09 -15.30
CA VAL A 368 11.00 -25.20 -16.73
C VAL A 368 11.04 -23.82 -17.36
N GLU A 369 10.02 -23.00 -17.12
CA GLU A 369 9.90 -21.70 -17.78
C GLU A 369 10.95 -20.69 -17.29
N ILE A 370 11.27 -20.68 -16.00
CA ILE A 370 12.30 -19.76 -15.47
C ILE A 370 13.71 -20.14 -15.95
N ALA A 371 14.03 -21.44 -15.99
CA ALA A 371 15.32 -21.91 -16.49
C ALA A 371 15.46 -21.59 -17.99
N ALA A 372 14.42 -21.83 -18.78
CA ALA A 372 14.40 -21.50 -20.20
C ALA A 372 14.50 -19.99 -20.47
N PHE A 373 13.85 -19.16 -19.64
CA PHE A 373 13.94 -17.70 -19.75
C PHE A 373 15.35 -17.20 -19.43
N LEU A 374 15.95 -17.65 -18.32
CA LEU A 374 17.27 -17.20 -17.88
C LEU A 374 18.40 -17.74 -18.77
N ALA A 375 18.24 -18.91 -19.37
CA ALA A 375 19.19 -19.43 -20.36
C ALA A 375 19.33 -18.48 -21.57
N LYS A 376 18.24 -17.83 -22.01
CA LYS A 376 18.29 -16.80 -23.06
C LYS A 376 19.08 -15.56 -22.64
N ALA A 377 19.18 -15.29 -21.34
CA ALA A 377 20.00 -14.24 -20.75
C ALA A 377 21.44 -14.71 -20.39
N GLY A 378 21.83 -15.91 -20.84
CA GLY A 378 23.14 -16.48 -20.59
C GLY A 378 23.36 -16.92 -19.14
N GLU A 379 22.29 -17.28 -18.42
CA GLU A 379 22.36 -17.83 -17.07
C GLU A 379 21.78 -19.24 -17.02
N GLU A 380 22.67 -20.22 -16.80
CA GLU A 380 22.27 -21.57 -16.46
C GLU A 380 22.09 -21.69 -14.95
N ILE A 381 20.86 -22.04 -14.55
CA ILE A 381 20.49 -22.21 -13.16
C ILE A 381 19.83 -23.56 -12.94
N GLU A 382 20.19 -24.21 -11.84
CA GLU A 382 19.42 -25.34 -11.34
C GLU A 382 18.32 -24.80 -10.42
N VAL A 383 17.06 -25.02 -10.80
CA VAL A 383 15.91 -24.62 -9.98
C VAL A 383 15.69 -25.66 -8.88
N VAL A 384 16.39 -25.49 -7.76
CA VAL A 384 16.19 -26.35 -6.59
C VAL A 384 14.84 -26.03 -5.95
N HIS A 385 13.95 -27.02 -5.89
CA HIS A 385 12.62 -26.85 -5.32
C HIS A 385 12.65 -27.01 -3.78
N GLU A 386 13.30 -26.08 -3.08
CA GLU A 386 13.49 -26.14 -1.61
C GLU A 386 12.20 -25.79 -0.85
N ASN A 387 11.37 -24.91 -1.41
CA ASN A 387 10.15 -24.42 -0.77
C ASN A 387 8.90 -25.15 -1.29
N ARG A 388 8.71 -26.42 -0.89
CA ARG A 388 7.40 -27.09 -1.03
C ARG A 388 6.43 -26.48 -0.02
N SER A 389 5.84 -25.34 -0.38
CA SER A 389 4.76 -24.71 0.40
C SER A 389 3.45 -25.51 0.36
N ARG A 390 3.36 -26.57 -0.44
CA ARG A 390 2.20 -27.47 -0.46
C ARG A 390 2.40 -28.62 0.54
N PRO A 391 1.45 -28.90 1.45
CA PRO A 391 1.33 -30.23 2.01
C PRO A 391 1.10 -31.17 0.83
N SER A 392 1.72 -32.34 0.81
CA SER A 392 1.67 -33.30 -0.30
C SER A 392 0.27 -33.84 -0.65
N LYS A 393 -0.79 -33.36 0.01
CA LYS A 393 -2.18 -33.87 -0.04
C LYS A 393 -3.27 -32.84 -0.32
N CYS A 394 -2.95 -31.55 -0.53
CA CYS A 394 -4.00 -30.53 -0.73
C CYS A 394 -4.20 -30.23 -2.22
N ASP A 395 -5.40 -30.53 -2.72
CA ASP A 395 -5.89 -30.04 -4.00
C ASP A 395 -6.76 -28.81 -3.73
N TYR A 396 -6.21 -27.63 -4.05
CA TYR A 396 -6.88 -26.38 -3.74
C TYR A 396 -8.26 -26.26 -4.36
N ILE A 397 -8.50 -26.87 -5.52
CA ILE A 397 -9.79 -26.72 -6.19
C ILE A 397 -10.82 -27.59 -5.47
N SER A 398 -10.57 -28.89 -5.34
CA SER A 398 -11.53 -29.80 -4.71
C SER A 398 -11.73 -29.57 -3.22
N ASP A 399 -10.69 -29.13 -2.51
CA ASP A 399 -10.72 -29.02 -1.04
C ASP A 399 -11.40 -27.72 -0.57
N TYR A 400 -11.35 -26.65 -1.37
CA TYR A 400 -11.77 -25.32 -0.94
C TYR A 400 -12.93 -24.71 -1.71
N TYR A 401 -13.09 -25.04 -3.00
CA TYR A 401 -14.01 -24.31 -3.86
C TYR A 401 -15.36 -24.98 -4.00
N THR A 402 -16.41 -24.23 -3.67
CA THR A 402 -17.79 -24.53 -4.08
C THR A 402 -18.12 -23.80 -5.38
N PRO A 403 -19.18 -24.18 -6.11
CA PRO A 403 -19.62 -23.45 -7.30
C PRO A 403 -19.86 -21.95 -7.06
N GLU A 404 -20.36 -21.58 -5.87
CA GLU A 404 -20.53 -20.18 -5.46
C GLU A 404 -19.17 -19.46 -5.41
N LEU A 405 -18.17 -20.06 -4.78
CA LEU A 405 -16.84 -19.45 -4.65
C LEU A 405 -16.11 -19.37 -5.99
N ILE A 406 -16.31 -20.34 -6.88
CA ILE A 406 -15.77 -20.31 -8.25
C ILE A 406 -16.32 -19.09 -8.98
N LYS A 407 -17.64 -18.88 -8.94
CA LYS A 407 -18.27 -17.72 -9.57
C LYS A 407 -17.69 -16.40 -9.05
N LEU A 408 -17.52 -16.27 -7.74
CA LEU A 408 -16.93 -15.06 -7.14
C LEU A 408 -15.49 -14.81 -7.62
N VAL A 409 -14.67 -15.86 -7.72
CA VAL A 409 -13.28 -15.74 -8.22
C VAL A 409 -13.25 -15.44 -9.72
N ASN A 410 -14.15 -16.03 -10.51
CA ASN A 410 -14.31 -15.76 -11.94
C ASN A 410 -14.61 -14.29 -12.19
N GLU A 411 -15.54 -13.73 -11.41
CA GLU A 411 -15.93 -12.32 -11.51
C GLU A 411 -14.81 -11.40 -11.03
N ARG A 412 -14.21 -11.69 -9.86
CA ARG A 412 -13.19 -10.82 -9.25
C ARG A 412 -11.89 -10.73 -10.06
N TYR A 413 -11.46 -11.85 -10.64
CA TYR A 413 -10.20 -11.97 -11.36
C TYR A 413 -10.40 -12.24 -12.85
N LYS A 414 -11.56 -11.85 -13.41
CA LYS A 414 -11.91 -12.07 -14.82
C LYS A 414 -10.79 -11.71 -15.78
N ASP A 415 -10.17 -10.55 -15.58
CA ASP A 415 -9.13 -10.06 -16.47
C ASP A 415 -7.83 -10.87 -16.32
N ASP A 416 -7.53 -11.45 -15.16
CA ASP A 416 -6.38 -12.38 -15.02
C ASP A 416 -6.60 -13.65 -15.85
N PHE A 417 -7.83 -14.19 -15.88
CA PHE A 417 -8.14 -15.35 -16.70
C PHE A 417 -7.97 -15.04 -18.19
N ILE A 418 -8.49 -13.89 -18.63
CA ILE A 418 -8.43 -13.46 -20.04
C ILE A 418 -6.99 -13.13 -20.45
N ASN A 419 -6.30 -12.27 -19.72
CA ASN A 419 -5.00 -11.72 -20.11
C ASN A 419 -3.87 -12.77 -20.04
N PHE A 420 -3.98 -13.74 -19.13
CA PHE A 420 -2.95 -14.77 -18.95
C PHE A 420 -3.37 -16.14 -19.48
N GLY A 421 -4.51 -16.22 -20.19
CA GLY A 421 -5.01 -17.44 -20.80
C GLY A 421 -5.17 -18.58 -19.79
N TYR A 422 -5.88 -18.32 -18.69
CA TYR A 422 -6.35 -19.36 -17.78
C TYR A 422 -7.82 -19.68 -18.07
N GLU A 423 -8.20 -20.93 -17.83
CA GLU A 423 -9.59 -21.36 -17.98
C GLU A 423 -10.44 -20.94 -16.79
N PHE A 424 -11.68 -20.53 -17.08
CA PHE A 424 -12.74 -20.39 -16.09
C PHE A 424 -13.28 -21.78 -15.75
N LEU A 425 -13.50 -22.04 -14.46
CA LEU A 425 -14.19 -23.22 -13.94
C LEU A 425 -15.68 -22.98 -13.76
#